data_AF-A0A519D0U1-F1
#
_entry.id   AF-A0A519D0U1-F1
#
_cell.length_a   1.000
_cell.length_b   1.000
_cell.length_c   1.000
_cell.angle_alpha   90.00
_cell.angle_beta   90.00
_cell.angle_gamma   90.00
#
_symmetry.space_group_name_H-M   'P 1'
#
loop_
_entity.id
_entity.type
_entity.pdbx_description
1 polymer ?
#
loop_
_entity_poly.entity_id
_entity_poly.type
_entity_poly.pdbx_seq_one_letter_code
_entity_poly.pdbx_strand_id
1 'polypeptide(L)'
;MGANMGEVVDGRLDAAFVARAKRIEQLTTFVAMAMLGAAFWLAWPDLQSSFSGDRTLASALGAPILVLTWALLMQDLVMMTPRSRSRLGAATTIGWLPMLILGSWTLEGNTGEMTGGLILMALGGVLFKSSRFFLQGKSVTIRYRGVMGGVGVIFSSSLVAASAPDVPILYLNIGILLFGIWLAASDWLGGDDDREIRKEFRVKLNELENQILQLRSDGAPVDQAASLVMSAGEDGHLDPKWGLQMLYEAEDDIERTLRFSEDVEEIRAEVQRAIDEAEAIAPLVRRPASAMTQGDREMELGSLREAELLYRQAKNRADEIIEWWGKAEEAITCAARSLTGLEGPEADSLRGVLKESKQRLDAEQPEKAFEFASSIPLHIENIGKAHEFAEDALAAAKAAIKATDGLDTSEWMERLTQAEDALEKGDHSLARGLSDGISREVVREREAMSVVRRALRQKRKLAERFAGRSDEKDWQESLNEVKKAADNLQWSHAATLLERLTTSLDKAGAESDEAGELLSFVQGEWKILRNQLDAANIKISDQMRRDAEAAIAKAKDAHNESRIEETLALLGET
;
A
#
# COMPACT_ATOMS: atom_id res chain seq x y z
N MET A 1 -11.29 -33.87 -24.31
CA MET A 1 -11.43 -34.60 -25.59
C MET A 1 -12.46 -33.98 -26.55
N GLY A 2 -13.44 -33.17 -26.09
CA GLY A 2 -14.44 -32.52 -26.96
C GLY A 2 -13.96 -31.31 -27.77
N ALA A 3 -13.06 -30.48 -27.23
CA ALA A 3 -12.56 -29.28 -27.93
C ALA A 3 -11.76 -29.60 -29.21
N ASN A 4 -10.99 -30.69 -29.18
CA ASN A 4 -10.15 -31.13 -30.30
C ASN A 4 -10.98 -31.76 -31.45
N MET A 5 -12.23 -32.21 -31.17
CA MET A 5 -13.12 -32.69 -32.23
C MET A 5 -13.83 -31.54 -32.96
N GLY A 6 -14.12 -30.43 -32.27
CA GLY A 6 -14.69 -29.22 -32.88
C GLY A 6 -13.73 -28.56 -33.88
N GLU A 7 -12.48 -28.33 -33.49
CA GLU A 7 -11.45 -27.78 -34.39
C GLU A 7 -11.16 -28.69 -35.60
N VAL A 8 -11.19 -30.01 -35.41
CA VAL A 8 -10.99 -30.97 -36.52
C VAL A 8 -12.20 -31.02 -37.45
N VAL A 9 -13.43 -30.83 -36.94
CA VAL A 9 -14.64 -30.76 -37.75
C VAL A 9 -14.72 -29.44 -38.51
N ASP A 10 -14.44 -28.31 -37.85
CA ASP A 10 -14.38 -26.98 -38.48
C ASP A 10 -13.27 -26.91 -39.51
N GLY A 11 -12.06 -27.42 -39.21
CA GLY A 11 -10.96 -27.50 -40.17
C GLY A 11 -11.27 -28.40 -41.37
N ARG A 12 -12.04 -29.48 -41.19
CA ARG A 12 -12.51 -30.34 -42.29
C ARG A 12 -13.63 -29.69 -43.11
N LEU A 13 -14.51 -28.94 -42.47
CA LEU A 13 -15.55 -28.13 -43.13
C LEU A 13 -14.91 -27.03 -43.97
N ASP A 14 -13.96 -26.29 -43.42
CA ASP A 14 -13.21 -25.26 -44.13
C ASP A 14 -12.41 -25.83 -45.30
N ALA A 15 -11.73 -26.96 -45.09
CA ALA A 15 -11.05 -27.67 -46.18
C ALA A 15 -12.04 -28.14 -47.27
N ALA A 16 -13.24 -28.58 -46.89
CA ALA A 16 -14.29 -28.96 -47.84
C ALA A 16 -14.87 -27.75 -48.59
N PHE A 17 -15.04 -26.60 -47.92
CA PHE A 17 -15.45 -25.34 -48.55
C PHE A 17 -14.41 -24.83 -49.53
N VAL A 18 -13.13 -24.83 -49.16
CA VAL A 18 -12.02 -24.44 -50.05
C VAL A 18 -11.93 -25.38 -51.24
N ALA A 19 -12.05 -26.70 -51.03
CA ALA A 19 -12.04 -27.68 -52.12
C ALA A 19 -13.26 -27.57 -53.05
N ARG A 20 -14.42 -27.13 -52.54
CA ARG A 20 -15.61 -26.83 -53.35
C ARG A 20 -15.43 -25.53 -54.13
N ALA A 21 -14.94 -24.46 -53.48
CA ALA A 21 -14.65 -23.19 -54.12
C ALA A 21 -13.65 -23.35 -55.27
N LYS A 22 -12.57 -24.11 -55.06
CA LYS A 22 -11.57 -24.42 -56.10
C LYS A 22 -12.14 -25.22 -57.26
N ARG A 23 -13.02 -26.20 -57.00
CA ARG A 23 -13.73 -26.94 -58.06
C ARG A 23 -14.67 -26.05 -58.86
N ILE A 24 -15.38 -25.16 -58.17
CA ILE A 24 -16.26 -24.18 -58.78
C ILE A 24 -15.44 -23.22 -59.66
N GLU A 25 -14.30 -22.73 -59.17
CA GLU A 25 -13.37 -21.86 -59.91
C GLU A 25 -12.82 -22.55 -61.19
N GLN A 26 -12.41 -23.81 -61.07
CA GLN A 26 -11.96 -24.64 -62.19
C GLN A 26 -13.08 -24.88 -63.23
N LEU A 27 -14.31 -25.11 -62.76
CA LEU A 27 -15.48 -25.24 -63.65
C LEU A 27 -15.79 -23.92 -64.36
N THR A 28 -15.73 -22.77 -63.66
CA THR A 28 -15.93 -21.46 -64.31
C THR A 28 -14.86 -21.12 -65.32
N THR A 29 -13.60 -21.40 -65.04
CA THR A 29 -12.51 -21.17 -65.98
C THR A 29 -12.64 -22.07 -67.20
N PHE A 30 -13.05 -23.33 -67.02
CA PHE A 30 -13.38 -24.22 -68.12
C PHE A 30 -14.56 -23.71 -68.96
N VAL A 31 -15.67 -23.31 -68.32
CA VAL A 31 -16.84 -22.76 -69.01
C VAL A 31 -16.51 -21.46 -69.74
N ALA A 32 -15.70 -20.57 -69.14
CA ALA A 32 -15.23 -19.36 -69.79
C ALA A 32 -14.36 -19.67 -71.02
N MET A 33 -13.48 -20.65 -70.93
CA MET A 33 -12.66 -21.11 -72.07
C MET A 33 -13.54 -21.73 -73.17
N ALA A 34 -14.57 -22.50 -72.80
CA ALA A 34 -15.54 -23.06 -73.75
C ALA A 34 -16.36 -21.96 -74.44
N MET A 35 -16.77 -20.93 -73.71
CA MET A 35 -17.46 -19.76 -74.26
C MET A 35 -16.55 -18.92 -75.17
N LEU A 36 -15.27 -18.77 -74.83
CA LEU A 36 -14.27 -18.18 -75.72
C LEU A 36 -14.12 -18.96 -77.03
N GLY A 37 -14.05 -20.30 -76.93
CA GLY A 37 -14.03 -21.18 -78.10
C GLY A 37 -15.30 -21.07 -78.94
N ALA A 38 -16.47 -20.99 -78.31
CA ALA A 38 -17.75 -20.80 -79.01
C ALA A 38 -17.85 -19.41 -79.67
N ALA A 39 -17.39 -18.35 -79.00
CA ALA A 39 -17.32 -17.00 -79.57
C ALA A 39 -16.39 -16.96 -80.79
N PHE A 40 -15.23 -17.63 -80.69
CA PHE A 40 -14.29 -17.75 -81.80
C PHE A 40 -14.90 -18.54 -82.96
N TRP A 41 -15.60 -19.65 -82.67
CA TRP A 41 -16.29 -20.45 -83.67
C TRP A 41 -17.41 -19.68 -84.38
N LEU A 42 -18.20 -18.90 -83.64
CA LEU A 42 -19.23 -18.04 -84.20
C LEU A 42 -18.65 -16.90 -85.04
N ALA A 43 -17.48 -16.36 -84.65
CA ALA A 43 -16.78 -15.32 -85.41
C ALA A 43 -16.09 -15.89 -86.65
N TRP A 44 -15.81 -17.20 -86.71
CA TRP A 44 -14.95 -17.81 -87.71
C TRP A 44 -15.46 -17.67 -89.16
N PRO A 45 -16.74 -17.94 -89.49
CA PRO A 45 -17.26 -17.78 -90.84
C PRO A 45 -17.17 -16.34 -91.34
N ASP A 46 -17.42 -15.38 -90.45
CA ASP A 46 -17.41 -13.97 -90.81
C ASP A 46 -15.98 -13.40 -90.87
N LEU A 47 -15.07 -13.82 -89.98
CA LEU A 47 -13.64 -13.53 -90.08
C LEU A 47 -13.06 -14.05 -91.40
N GLN A 48 -13.42 -15.27 -91.79
CA GLN A 48 -13.05 -15.86 -93.08
C GLN A 48 -13.58 -15.04 -94.26
N SER A 49 -14.82 -14.53 -94.17
CA SER A 49 -15.43 -13.68 -95.20
C SER A 49 -14.81 -12.27 -95.32
N SER A 50 -14.32 -11.71 -94.21
CA SER A 50 -13.60 -10.43 -94.21
C SER A 50 -12.18 -10.55 -94.77
N PHE A 51 -11.52 -11.71 -94.65
CA PHE A 51 -10.25 -11.98 -95.34
C PHE A 51 -10.40 -12.10 -96.87
N SER A 52 -11.60 -12.45 -97.35
CA SER A 52 -11.95 -12.48 -98.78
C SER A 52 -12.59 -11.19 -99.33
N GLY A 53 -12.74 -10.15 -98.51
CA GLY A 53 -13.07 -8.79 -98.96
C GLY A 53 -14.55 -8.40 -99.09
N ASP A 54 -15.52 -9.25 -98.68
CA ASP A 54 -16.94 -9.05 -99.06
C ASP A 54 -17.87 -8.54 -97.93
N ARG A 55 -17.39 -8.33 -96.70
CA ARG A 55 -18.22 -7.83 -95.59
C ARG A 55 -17.48 -6.91 -94.61
N THR A 56 -18.18 -5.88 -94.14
CA THR A 56 -17.74 -5.00 -93.05
C THR A 56 -17.82 -5.71 -91.69
N LEU A 57 -16.70 -5.81 -90.98
CA LEU A 57 -16.52 -6.52 -89.69
C LEU A 57 -17.54 -6.12 -88.59
N ALA A 58 -18.12 -4.92 -88.65
CA ALA A 58 -18.95 -4.38 -87.58
C ALA A 58 -20.30 -5.10 -87.38
N SER A 59 -20.95 -5.59 -88.45
CA SER A 59 -22.24 -6.31 -88.34
C SER A 59 -22.08 -7.78 -87.95
N ALA A 60 -20.87 -8.33 -88.10
CA ALA A 60 -20.55 -9.74 -87.86
C ALA A 60 -20.09 -10.03 -86.42
N LEU A 61 -19.45 -9.06 -85.77
CA LEU A 61 -18.84 -9.25 -84.45
C LEU A 61 -19.82 -9.15 -83.28
N GLY A 62 -21.10 -8.83 -83.51
CA GLY A 62 -22.10 -8.63 -82.45
C GLY A 62 -22.32 -9.87 -81.57
N ALA A 63 -22.58 -11.03 -82.18
CA ALA A 63 -22.80 -12.27 -81.43
C ALA A 63 -21.54 -12.75 -80.67
N PRO A 64 -20.33 -12.75 -81.28
CA PRO A 64 -19.09 -13.02 -80.54
C PRO A 64 -18.83 -12.08 -79.37
N ILE A 65 -19.04 -10.76 -79.53
CA ILE A 65 -18.85 -9.77 -78.46
C ILE A 65 -19.84 -10.01 -77.31
N LEU A 66 -21.09 -10.37 -77.60
CA LEU A 66 -22.09 -10.72 -76.59
C LEU A 66 -21.66 -11.96 -75.79
N VAL A 67 -21.17 -13.01 -76.46
CA VAL A 67 -20.68 -14.22 -75.80
C VAL A 67 -19.46 -13.93 -74.92
N LEU A 68 -18.54 -13.07 -75.37
CA LEU A 68 -17.38 -12.64 -74.58
C LEU A 68 -17.80 -11.81 -73.35
N THR A 69 -18.74 -10.89 -73.53
CA THR A 69 -19.29 -10.07 -72.44
C THR A 69 -20.01 -10.96 -71.42
N TRP A 70 -20.74 -11.98 -71.87
CA TRP A 70 -21.39 -12.95 -71.01
C TRP A 70 -20.39 -13.85 -70.28
N ALA A 71 -19.29 -14.25 -70.93
CA ALA A 71 -18.22 -15.02 -70.30
C ALA A 71 -17.56 -14.25 -69.14
N LEU A 72 -17.34 -12.95 -69.30
CA LEU A 72 -16.85 -12.06 -68.24
C LEU A 72 -17.84 -11.93 -67.07
N LEU A 73 -19.13 -11.72 -67.36
CA LEU A 73 -20.17 -11.62 -66.33
C LEU A 73 -20.39 -12.94 -65.57
N MET A 74 -20.23 -14.08 -66.25
CA MET A 74 -20.36 -15.40 -65.64
C MET A 74 -19.26 -15.70 -64.62
N GLN A 75 -18.04 -15.19 -64.85
CA GLN A 75 -16.95 -15.30 -63.88
C GLN A 75 -17.25 -14.50 -62.60
N ASP A 76 -17.81 -13.30 -62.74
CA ASP A 76 -18.19 -12.45 -61.61
C ASP A 76 -19.37 -13.03 -60.81
N LEU A 77 -20.31 -13.74 -61.45
CA LEU A 77 -21.47 -14.39 -60.80
C LEU A 77 -21.08 -15.50 -59.81
N VAL A 78 -19.95 -16.16 -60.04
CA VAL A 78 -19.54 -17.35 -59.30
C VAL A 78 -18.66 -17.01 -58.09
N MET A 79 -17.89 -15.92 -58.17
CA MET A 79 -17.10 -15.41 -57.04
C MET A 79 -17.71 -14.11 -56.53
N MET A 80 -18.56 -14.17 -55.50
CA MET A 80 -19.24 -13.01 -54.90
C MET A 80 -18.34 -12.22 -53.93
N THR A 81 -17.26 -11.62 -54.44
CA THR A 81 -16.44 -10.64 -53.70
C THR A 81 -17.09 -9.24 -53.70
N PRO A 82 -16.68 -8.30 -52.82
CA PRO A 82 -17.22 -6.92 -52.85
C PRO A 82 -17.05 -6.23 -54.21
N ARG A 83 -15.96 -6.54 -54.93
CA ARG A 83 -15.65 -5.96 -56.25
C ARG A 83 -16.47 -6.57 -57.38
N SER A 84 -16.77 -7.87 -57.33
CA SER A 84 -17.68 -8.49 -58.31
C SER A 84 -19.14 -8.13 -58.03
N ARG A 85 -19.55 -7.97 -56.75
CA ARG A 85 -20.88 -7.46 -56.39
C ARG A 85 -21.13 -6.05 -56.93
N SER A 86 -20.14 -5.16 -56.92
CA SER A 86 -20.29 -3.82 -57.50
C SER A 86 -20.35 -3.86 -59.03
N ARG A 87 -19.56 -4.71 -59.70
CA ARG A 87 -19.60 -4.90 -61.15
C ARG A 87 -20.91 -5.52 -61.65
N LEU A 88 -21.37 -6.59 -61.01
CA LEU A 88 -22.68 -7.21 -61.30
C LEU A 88 -23.83 -6.27 -60.99
N GLY A 89 -23.74 -5.55 -59.86
CA GLY A 89 -24.66 -4.49 -59.51
C GLY A 89 -24.74 -3.42 -60.59
N ALA A 90 -23.59 -2.92 -61.07
CA ALA A 90 -23.54 -1.94 -62.15
C ALA A 90 -24.10 -2.49 -63.46
N ALA A 91 -23.69 -3.70 -63.89
CA ALA A 91 -24.17 -4.32 -65.13
C ALA A 91 -25.68 -4.56 -65.13
N THR A 92 -26.23 -5.06 -64.02
CA THR A 92 -27.68 -5.26 -63.85
C THR A 92 -28.45 -3.94 -63.77
N THR A 93 -27.86 -2.89 -63.15
CA THR A 93 -28.45 -1.54 -63.09
C THR A 93 -28.43 -0.83 -64.44
N ILE A 94 -27.41 -1.05 -65.27
CA ILE A 94 -27.34 -0.50 -66.63
C ILE A 94 -28.27 -1.26 -67.57
N GLY A 95 -28.33 -2.60 -67.45
CA GLY A 95 -28.96 -3.48 -68.44
C GLY A 95 -30.47 -3.65 -68.33
N TRP A 96 -31.11 -3.37 -67.18
CA TRP A 96 -32.55 -3.63 -67.02
C TRP A 96 -33.43 -2.72 -67.91
N LEU A 97 -33.10 -1.44 -68.01
CA LEU A 97 -33.89 -0.45 -68.75
C LEU A 97 -33.82 -0.65 -70.28
N PRO A 98 -32.65 -0.91 -70.89
CA PRO A 98 -32.56 -1.26 -72.32
C PRO A 98 -33.30 -2.54 -72.67
N MET A 99 -33.29 -3.55 -71.79
CA MET A 99 -33.98 -4.82 -72.02
C MET A 99 -35.51 -4.66 -72.01
N LEU A 100 -36.04 -3.77 -71.16
CA LEU A 100 -37.45 -3.40 -71.19
C LEU A 100 -37.84 -2.70 -72.49
N ILE A 101 -36.98 -1.80 -72.99
CA ILE A 101 -37.23 -1.07 -74.24
C ILE A 101 -37.12 -1.98 -75.47
N LEU A 102 -36.14 -2.88 -75.54
CA LEU A 102 -36.06 -3.86 -76.63
C LEU A 102 -37.26 -4.81 -76.62
N GLY A 103 -37.70 -5.22 -75.43
CA GLY A 103 -38.88 -6.07 -75.29
C GLY A 103 -40.18 -5.39 -75.71
N SER A 104 -40.28 -4.06 -75.60
CA SER A 104 -41.47 -3.32 -76.02
C SER A 104 -41.62 -3.22 -77.53
N TRP A 105 -40.52 -3.24 -78.29
CA TRP A 105 -40.54 -3.11 -79.75
C TRP A 105 -41.14 -4.31 -80.46
N THR A 106 -41.15 -5.47 -79.82
CA THR A 106 -41.63 -6.74 -80.40
C THR A 106 -43.06 -7.07 -80.00
N LEU A 107 -43.75 -6.15 -79.29
CA LEU A 107 -45.13 -6.32 -78.83
C LEU A 107 -46.17 -6.29 -79.97
N GLU A 108 -45.86 -5.63 -81.08
CA GLU A 108 -46.75 -5.53 -82.25
C GLU A 108 -46.41 -6.58 -83.35
N GLY A 109 -45.45 -7.48 -83.06
CA GLY A 109 -44.95 -8.48 -84.00
C GLY A 109 -45.77 -9.77 -84.08
N ASN A 110 -45.25 -10.75 -84.84
CA ASN A 110 -45.86 -12.09 -84.95
C ASN A 110 -45.87 -12.82 -83.57
N THR A 111 -46.65 -13.88 -83.40
CA THR A 111 -46.76 -14.61 -82.11
C THR A 111 -45.41 -15.03 -81.53
N GLY A 112 -44.44 -15.37 -82.39
CA GLY A 112 -43.07 -15.66 -81.98
C GLY A 112 -42.30 -14.43 -81.47
N GLU A 113 -42.43 -13.29 -82.13
CA GLU A 113 -41.75 -12.04 -81.75
C GLU A 113 -42.30 -11.50 -80.43
N MET A 114 -43.63 -11.52 -80.27
CA MET A 114 -44.29 -11.11 -79.04
C MET A 114 -43.85 -11.97 -77.84
N THR A 115 -43.70 -13.28 -78.02
CA THR A 115 -43.17 -14.16 -76.96
C THR A 115 -41.73 -13.83 -76.60
N GLY A 116 -40.90 -13.47 -77.59
CA GLY A 116 -39.53 -12.99 -77.37
C GLY A 116 -39.50 -11.66 -76.60
N GLY A 117 -40.37 -10.72 -76.94
CA GLY A 117 -40.51 -9.44 -76.26
C GLY A 117 -40.90 -9.56 -74.79
N LEU A 118 -41.86 -10.44 -74.50
CA LEU A 118 -42.27 -10.74 -73.13
C LEU A 118 -41.14 -11.36 -72.30
N ILE A 119 -40.33 -12.23 -72.90
CA ILE A 119 -39.15 -12.81 -72.25
C ILE A 119 -38.11 -11.72 -71.95
N LEU A 120 -37.84 -10.81 -72.88
CA LEU A 120 -36.92 -9.69 -72.69
C LEU A 120 -37.39 -8.74 -71.59
N MET A 121 -38.69 -8.45 -71.54
CA MET A 121 -39.24 -7.61 -70.47
C MET A 121 -39.17 -8.30 -69.09
N ALA A 122 -39.46 -9.61 -69.03
CA ALA A 122 -39.30 -10.39 -67.81
C ALA A 122 -37.84 -10.40 -67.34
N LEU A 123 -36.89 -10.54 -68.28
CA LEU A 123 -35.45 -10.44 -68.00
C LEU A 123 -35.08 -9.05 -67.46
N GLY A 124 -35.61 -7.98 -68.06
CA GLY A 124 -35.47 -6.61 -67.55
C GLY A 124 -35.96 -6.48 -66.10
N GLY A 125 -37.13 -7.06 -65.77
CA GLY A 125 -37.64 -7.11 -64.40
C GLY A 125 -36.73 -7.88 -63.43
N VAL A 126 -36.15 -9.01 -63.85
CA VAL A 126 -35.20 -9.78 -63.04
C VAL A 126 -33.90 -9.02 -62.81
N LEU A 127 -33.39 -8.32 -63.82
CA LEU A 127 -32.20 -7.47 -63.72
C LEU A 127 -32.43 -6.30 -62.75
N PHE A 128 -33.61 -5.68 -62.80
CA PHE A 128 -34.00 -4.61 -61.88
C PHE A 128 -34.08 -5.09 -60.42
N LYS A 129 -34.60 -6.29 -60.19
CA LYS A 129 -34.64 -6.88 -58.84
C LYS A 129 -33.23 -7.23 -58.35
N SER A 130 -32.43 -7.82 -59.23
CA SER A 130 -31.04 -8.19 -58.95
C SER A 130 -30.17 -6.97 -58.64
N SER A 131 -30.35 -5.85 -59.33
CA SER A 131 -29.58 -4.63 -59.08
C SER A 131 -29.80 -4.07 -57.68
N ARG A 132 -31.05 -4.07 -57.20
CA ARG A 132 -31.41 -3.65 -55.85
C ARG A 132 -30.89 -4.61 -54.78
N PHE A 133 -30.88 -5.91 -55.08
CA PHE A 133 -30.33 -6.91 -54.17
C PHE A 133 -28.80 -6.79 -54.02
N PHE A 134 -28.07 -6.58 -55.12
CA PHE A 134 -26.62 -6.47 -55.08
C PHE A 134 -26.13 -5.14 -54.50
N LEU A 135 -26.79 -4.02 -54.84
CA LEU A 135 -26.44 -2.67 -54.41
C LEU A 135 -27.39 -2.15 -53.33
N GLN A 136 -27.39 -2.80 -52.15
CA GLN A 136 -28.12 -2.37 -50.95
C GLN A 136 -27.16 -2.00 -49.81
N GLY A 137 -27.58 -1.11 -48.91
CA GLY A 137 -26.82 -0.74 -47.70
C GLY A 137 -26.32 0.70 -47.71
N LYS A 138 -25.00 0.90 -47.65
CA LYS A 138 -24.35 2.22 -47.41
C LYS A 138 -24.81 3.29 -48.40
N SER A 139 -24.90 4.54 -47.92
CA SER A 139 -25.24 5.74 -48.71
C SER A 139 -24.43 5.86 -50.01
N VAL A 140 -23.13 5.58 -49.95
CA VAL A 140 -22.22 5.59 -51.11
C VAL A 140 -22.62 4.54 -52.16
N THR A 141 -23.08 3.37 -51.71
CA THR A 141 -23.53 2.28 -52.60
C THR A 141 -24.85 2.61 -53.28
N ILE A 142 -25.76 3.28 -52.57
CA ILE A 142 -27.04 3.77 -53.14
C ILE A 142 -26.78 4.88 -54.17
N ARG A 143 -25.89 5.84 -53.87
CA ARG A 143 -25.48 6.86 -54.84
C ARG A 143 -24.81 6.26 -56.07
N TYR A 144 -23.96 5.25 -55.89
CA TYR A 144 -23.34 4.51 -57.01
C TYR A 144 -24.40 3.82 -57.89
N ARG A 145 -25.46 3.26 -57.29
CA ARG A 145 -26.61 2.72 -58.03
C ARG A 145 -27.33 3.82 -58.83
N GLY A 146 -27.53 5.00 -58.26
CA GLY A 146 -28.06 6.16 -58.96
C GLY A 146 -27.22 6.58 -60.17
N VAL A 147 -25.89 6.64 -60.03
CA VAL A 147 -24.95 6.95 -61.13
C VAL A 147 -25.08 5.92 -62.27
N MET A 148 -25.04 4.63 -61.93
CA MET A 148 -25.11 3.54 -62.92
C MET A 148 -26.49 3.43 -63.56
N GLY A 149 -27.56 3.77 -62.82
CA GLY A 149 -28.91 3.93 -63.37
C GLY A 149 -28.97 5.04 -64.41
N GLY A 150 -28.28 6.16 -64.17
CA GLY A 150 -28.13 7.23 -65.16
C GLY A 150 -27.45 6.76 -66.46
N VAL A 151 -26.40 5.94 -66.37
CA VAL A 151 -25.77 5.32 -67.55
C VAL A 151 -26.75 4.42 -68.31
N GLY A 152 -27.55 3.62 -67.59
CA GLY A 152 -28.62 2.81 -68.17
C GLY A 152 -29.67 3.64 -68.91
N VAL A 153 -30.05 4.80 -68.37
CA VAL A 153 -30.96 5.77 -69.02
C VAL A 153 -30.35 6.34 -70.30
N ILE A 154 -29.08 6.71 -70.30
CA ILE A 154 -28.39 7.24 -71.50
C ILE A 154 -28.37 6.17 -72.60
N PHE A 155 -27.98 4.94 -72.27
CA PHE A 155 -27.92 3.85 -73.23
C PHE A 155 -29.32 3.51 -73.79
N SER A 156 -30.32 3.48 -72.93
CA SER A 156 -31.73 3.28 -73.30
C SER A 156 -32.27 4.39 -74.20
N SER A 157 -31.91 5.64 -73.92
CA SER A 157 -32.31 6.80 -74.74
C SER A 157 -31.67 6.75 -76.13
N SER A 158 -30.39 6.36 -76.19
CA SER A 158 -29.67 6.17 -77.47
C SER A 158 -30.31 5.07 -78.32
N LEU A 159 -30.80 4.01 -77.68
CA LEU A 159 -31.45 2.90 -78.36
C LEU A 159 -32.80 3.33 -78.99
N VAL A 160 -33.63 4.07 -78.24
CA VAL A 160 -34.89 4.64 -78.76
C VAL A 160 -34.63 5.59 -79.93
N ALA A 161 -33.57 6.41 -79.86
CA ALA A 161 -33.20 7.32 -80.93
C ALA A 161 -32.70 6.60 -82.20
N ALA A 162 -32.05 5.45 -82.05
CA ALA A 162 -31.43 4.73 -83.17
C ALA A 162 -32.44 3.95 -84.04
N SER A 163 -33.55 3.46 -83.47
CA SER A 163 -34.48 2.56 -84.18
C SER A 163 -35.92 3.07 -84.26
N ALA A 164 -36.17 4.32 -83.83
CA ALA A 164 -37.43 5.08 -83.96
C ALA A 164 -38.69 4.21 -84.18
N PRO A 165 -39.21 3.55 -83.12
CA PRO A 165 -40.35 2.64 -83.23
C PRO A 165 -41.67 3.39 -83.53
N ASP A 166 -42.71 2.64 -83.89
CA ASP A 166 -44.04 3.18 -84.18
C ASP A 166 -44.59 4.04 -83.04
N VAL A 167 -45.43 5.02 -83.39
CA VAL A 167 -45.98 6.05 -82.49
C VAL A 167 -46.51 5.50 -81.14
N PRO A 168 -47.32 4.42 -81.08
CA PRO A 168 -47.77 3.87 -79.78
C PRO A 168 -46.62 3.33 -78.91
N ILE A 169 -45.65 2.63 -79.49
CA ILE A 169 -44.48 2.08 -78.79
C ILE A 169 -43.54 3.21 -78.34
N LEU A 170 -43.45 4.29 -79.11
CA LEU A 170 -42.66 5.47 -78.77
C LEU A 170 -43.15 6.14 -77.48
N TYR A 171 -44.46 6.33 -77.31
CA TYR A 171 -45.02 6.89 -76.07
C TYR A 171 -44.76 6.01 -74.85
N LEU A 172 -44.88 4.68 -75.02
CA LEU A 172 -44.58 3.71 -73.97
C LEU A 172 -43.09 3.74 -73.58
N ASN A 173 -42.19 3.84 -74.55
CA ASN A 173 -40.74 3.96 -74.29
C ASN A 173 -40.37 5.27 -73.59
N ILE A 174 -40.98 6.39 -73.95
CA ILE A 174 -40.81 7.66 -73.24
C ILE A 174 -41.27 7.53 -71.78
N GLY A 175 -42.40 6.86 -71.54
CA GLY A 175 -42.89 6.58 -70.18
C GLY A 175 -41.89 5.74 -69.35
N ILE A 176 -41.35 4.68 -69.94
CA ILE A 176 -40.33 3.82 -69.31
C ILE A 176 -39.04 4.61 -69.01
N LEU A 177 -38.59 5.49 -69.93
CA LEU A 177 -37.41 6.33 -69.74
C LEU A 177 -37.60 7.35 -68.61
N LEU A 178 -38.75 8.03 -68.56
CA LEU A 178 -39.07 8.97 -67.47
C LEU A 178 -39.10 8.27 -66.11
N PHE A 179 -39.64 7.05 -66.06
CA PHE A 179 -39.61 6.23 -64.85
C PHE A 179 -38.18 5.85 -64.44
N GLY A 180 -37.32 5.49 -65.41
CA GLY A 180 -35.89 5.25 -65.18
C GLY A 180 -35.15 6.47 -64.64
N ILE A 181 -35.41 7.67 -65.19
CA ILE A 181 -34.84 8.95 -64.72
C ILE A 181 -35.25 9.24 -63.28
N TRP A 182 -36.54 9.09 -62.97
CA TRP A 182 -37.05 9.33 -61.63
C TRP A 182 -36.37 8.44 -60.59
N LEU A 183 -36.23 7.15 -60.88
CA LEU A 183 -35.54 6.21 -59.99
C LEU A 183 -34.06 6.54 -59.80
N ALA A 184 -33.34 6.88 -60.88
CA ALA A 184 -31.92 7.24 -60.80
C ALA A 184 -31.71 8.53 -59.98
N ALA A 185 -32.61 9.52 -60.12
CA ALA A 185 -32.57 10.75 -59.35
C ALA A 185 -32.90 10.52 -57.86
N SER A 186 -33.88 9.67 -57.56
CA SER A 186 -34.22 9.31 -56.18
C SER A 186 -33.06 8.61 -55.47
N ASP A 187 -32.39 7.67 -56.15
CA ASP A 187 -31.21 6.96 -55.61
C ASP A 187 -29.99 7.89 -55.45
N TRP A 188 -29.87 8.94 -56.26
CA TRP A 188 -28.80 9.93 -56.13
C TRP A 188 -29.00 10.84 -54.90
N LEU A 189 -30.25 11.22 -54.60
CA LEU A 189 -30.59 12.19 -53.57
C LEU A 189 -30.90 11.58 -52.19
N GLY A 190 -31.55 10.42 -52.14
CA GLY A 190 -32.18 9.88 -50.93
C GLY A 190 -31.31 9.02 -50.01
N GLY A 191 -30.06 9.41 -49.73
CA GLY A 191 -29.08 8.50 -49.10
C GLY A 191 -28.50 8.90 -47.75
N ASP A 192 -29.04 9.86 -46.99
CA ASP A 192 -28.42 10.29 -45.73
C ASP A 192 -29.38 10.30 -44.54
N ASP A 193 -29.49 9.15 -43.87
CA ASP A 193 -30.39 8.94 -42.73
C ASP A 193 -29.95 9.70 -41.46
N ASP A 194 -28.67 10.11 -41.35
CA ASP A 194 -28.10 10.78 -40.16
C ASP A 194 -27.93 12.31 -40.36
N ARG A 195 -28.65 12.90 -41.31
CA ARG A 195 -28.50 14.33 -41.65
C ARG A 195 -28.84 15.26 -40.49
N GLU A 196 -29.87 14.94 -39.71
CA GLU A 196 -30.31 15.76 -38.57
C GLU A 196 -29.28 15.73 -37.43
N ILE A 197 -28.79 14.53 -37.09
CA ILE A 197 -27.78 14.33 -36.04
C ILE A 197 -26.47 15.06 -36.38
N ARG A 198 -26.07 15.06 -37.66
CA ARG A 198 -24.90 15.84 -38.12
C ARG A 198 -25.08 17.35 -38.03
N LYS A 199 -26.32 17.83 -38.07
CA LYS A 199 -26.60 19.26 -37.88
C LYS A 199 -26.50 19.60 -36.40
N GLU A 200 -27.12 18.81 -35.53
CA GLU A 200 -27.06 18.96 -34.08
C GLU A 200 -25.63 18.93 -33.56
N PHE A 201 -24.85 17.90 -33.96
CA PHE A 201 -23.44 17.77 -33.60
C PHE A 201 -22.62 19.02 -33.97
N ARG A 202 -22.80 19.58 -35.18
CA ARG A 202 -22.07 20.78 -35.59
C ARG A 202 -22.45 22.03 -34.80
N VAL A 203 -23.72 22.18 -34.43
CA VAL A 203 -24.17 23.32 -33.63
C VAL A 203 -23.58 23.21 -32.23
N LYS A 204 -23.74 22.05 -31.58
CA LYS A 204 -23.19 21.80 -30.23
C LYS A 204 -21.66 21.92 -30.18
N LEU A 205 -20.95 21.41 -31.18
CA LEU A 205 -19.48 21.50 -31.26
C LEU A 205 -19.05 22.98 -31.25
N ASN A 206 -19.65 23.80 -32.11
CA ASN A 206 -19.33 25.23 -32.18
C ASN A 206 -19.69 25.99 -30.90
N GLU A 207 -20.81 25.64 -30.26
CA GLU A 207 -21.22 26.24 -28.98
C GLU A 207 -20.20 25.93 -27.87
N LEU A 208 -19.83 24.66 -27.71
CA LEU A 208 -18.86 24.23 -26.70
C LEU A 208 -17.44 24.74 -26.97
N GLU A 209 -16.99 24.77 -28.22
CA GLU A 209 -15.68 25.36 -28.58
C GLU A 209 -15.62 26.84 -28.19
N ASN A 210 -16.66 27.62 -28.47
CA ASN A 210 -16.72 29.02 -28.08
C ASN A 210 -16.78 29.19 -26.56
N GLN A 211 -17.55 28.35 -25.87
CA GLN A 211 -17.65 28.37 -24.41
C GLN A 211 -16.30 28.04 -23.76
N ILE A 212 -15.57 27.03 -24.23
CA ILE A 212 -14.24 26.68 -23.72
C ILE A 212 -13.26 27.83 -23.94
N LEU A 213 -13.31 28.52 -25.08
CA LEU A 213 -12.46 29.69 -25.32
C LEU A 213 -12.75 30.84 -24.35
N GLN A 214 -14.02 31.09 -24.03
CA GLN A 214 -14.41 32.08 -23.02
C GLN A 214 -13.91 31.67 -21.64
N LEU A 215 -14.19 30.44 -21.21
CA LEU A 215 -13.77 29.92 -19.91
C LEU A 215 -12.25 29.93 -19.74
N ARG A 216 -11.49 29.61 -20.79
CA ARG A 216 -10.02 29.70 -20.77
C ARG A 216 -9.53 31.15 -20.71
N SER A 217 -10.25 32.09 -21.32
CA SER A 217 -9.97 33.53 -21.16
C SER A 217 -10.22 33.99 -19.73
N ASP A 218 -11.20 33.41 -19.05
CA ASP A 218 -11.54 33.71 -17.66
C ASP A 218 -10.65 32.95 -16.65
N GLY A 219 -9.74 32.10 -17.12
CA GLY A 219 -8.79 31.36 -16.29
C GLY A 219 -9.34 30.06 -15.68
N ALA A 220 -10.51 29.58 -16.11
CA ALA A 220 -11.09 28.35 -15.60
C ALA A 220 -10.33 27.10 -16.09
N PRO A 221 -10.13 26.08 -15.24
CA PRO A 221 -9.38 24.87 -15.59
C PRO A 221 -10.24 23.86 -16.35
N VAL A 222 -10.41 24.09 -17.66
CA VAL A 222 -11.33 23.32 -18.53
C VAL A 222 -10.58 22.36 -19.48
N ASP A 223 -9.36 21.95 -19.15
CA ASP A 223 -8.49 21.22 -20.08
C ASP A 223 -8.99 19.80 -20.42
N GLN A 224 -9.64 19.13 -19.48
CA GLN A 224 -10.23 17.82 -19.71
C GLN A 224 -11.40 17.90 -20.70
N ALA A 225 -12.37 18.79 -20.45
CA ALA A 225 -13.47 19.06 -21.38
C ALA A 225 -12.96 19.58 -22.75
N ALA A 226 -11.90 20.39 -22.79
CA ALA A 226 -11.28 20.82 -24.04
C ALA A 226 -10.70 19.65 -24.86
N SER A 227 -10.07 18.68 -24.20
CA SER A 227 -9.61 17.46 -24.85
C SER A 227 -10.77 16.63 -25.40
N LEU A 228 -11.86 16.49 -24.64
CA LEU A 228 -13.05 15.76 -25.09
C LEU A 228 -13.71 16.43 -26.31
N VAL A 229 -13.81 17.77 -26.31
CA VAL A 229 -14.36 18.52 -27.45
C VAL A 229 -13.48 18.38 -28.70
N MET A 230 -12.15 18.41 -28.53
CA MET A 230 -11.22 18.19 -29.65
C MET A 230 -11.37 16.76 -30.23
N SER A 231 -11.38 15.74 -29.38
CA SER A 231 -11.59 14.35 -29.80
C SER A 231 -12.97 14.15 -30.45
N ALA A 232 -14.01 14.79 -29.92
CA ALA A 232 -15.35 14.78 -30.50
C ALA A 232 -15.34 15.41 -31.90
N GLY A 233 -14.58 16.48 -32.13
CA GLY A 233 -14.39 17.09 -33.44
C GLY A 233 -13.73 16.15 -34.46
N GLU A 234 -12.68 15.42 -34.05
CA GLU A 234 -11.95 14.49 -34.90
C GLU A 234 -12.79 13.25 -35.28
N ASP A 235 -13.39 12.59 -34.29
CA ASP A 235 -14.10 11.32 -34.46
C ASP A 235 -15.59 11.49 -34.81
N GLY A 236 -16.22 12.59 -34.36
CA GLY A 236 -17.65 12.86 -34.53
C GLY A 236 -18.07 13.16 -35.96
N HIS A 237 -17.13 13.48 -36.85
CA HIS A 237 -17.39 13.57 -38.29
C HIS A 237 -17.64 12.21 -38.94
N LEU A 238 -17.07 11.13 -38.40
CA LEU A 238 -17.25 9.75 -38.86
C LEU A 238 -18.49 9.11 -38.22
N ASP A 239 -18.66 9.30 -36.91
CA ASP A 239 -19.85 8.86 -36.16
C ASP A 239 -20.47 10.05 -35.39
N PRO A 240 -21.52 10.68 -35.95
CA PRO A 240 -22.17 11.83 -35.35
C PRO A 240 -22.80 11.55 -33.99
N LYS A 241 -23.25 10.32 -33.73
CA LYS A 241 -23.90 9.96 -32.45
C LYS A 241 -22.86 9.86 -31.33
N TRP A 242 -21.73 9.23 -31.64
CA TRP A 242 -20.61 9.12 -30.71
C TRP A 242 -20.01 10.49 -30.38
N GLY A 243 -19.78 11.33 -31.40
CA GLY A 243 -19.31 12.69 -31.19
C GLY A 243 -20.25 13.52 -30.31
N LEU A 244 -21.57 13.40 -30.52
CA LEU A 244 -22.57 14.09 -29.69
C LEU A 244 -22.50 13.64 -28.22
N GLN A 245 -22.30 12.35 -27.96
CA GLN A 245 -22.14 11.82 -26.60
C GLN A 245 -20.91 12.41 -25.89
N MET A 246 -19.77 12.47 -26.59
CA MET A 246 -18.54 13.09 -26.05
C MET A 246 -18.74 14.58 -25.74
N LEU A 247 -19.50 15.29 -26.57
CA LEU A 247 -19.84 16.70 -26.31
C LEU A 247 -20.70 16.87 -25.05
N TYR A 248 -21.67 15.98 -24.82
CA TYR A 248 -22.43 16.00 -23.56
C TYR A 248 -21.55 15.69 -22.34
N GLU A 249 -20.63 14.74 -22.45
CA GLU A 249 -19.69 14.44 -21.36
C GLU A 249 -18.75 15.61 -21.06
N ALA A 250 -18.31 16.33 -22.11
CA ALA A 250 -17.55 17.56 -21.94
C ALA A 250 -18.37 18.68 -21.28
N GLU A 251 -19.66 18.82 -21.64
CA GLU A 251 -20.59 19.78 -21.04
C GLU A 251 -20.80 19.49 -19.54
N ASP A 252 -21.02 18.23 -19.17
CA ASP A 252 -21.13 17.81 -17.77
C ASP A 252 -19.84 18.05 -16.98
N ASP A 253 -18.67 17.82 -17.59
CA ASP A 253 -17.36 18.07 -16.99
C ASP A 253 -17.11 19.57 -16.74
N ILE A 254 -17.51 20.42 -17.69
CA ILE A 254 -17.50 21.89 -17.52
C ILE A 254 -18.36 22.29 -16.32
N GLU A 255 -19.62 21.82 -16.27
CA GLU A 255 -20.54 22.17 -15.20
C GLU A 255 -20.02 21.73 -13.83
N ARG A 256 -19.51 20.50 -13.73
CA ARG A 256 -18.92 19.98 -12.49
C ARG A 256 -17.73 20.82 -12.03
N THR A 257 -16.86 21.20 -12.95
CA THR A 257 -15.66 21.98 -12.64
C THR A 257 -16.01 23.39 -12.18
N LEU A 258 -17.00 24.03 -12.80
CA LEU A 258 -17.50 25.33 -12.38
C LEU A 258 -18.09 25.28 -10.97
N ARG A 259 -18.97 24.30 -10.69
CA ARG A 259 -19.53 24.11 -9.34
C ARG A 259 -18.44 23.87 -8.30
N PHE A 260 -17.42 23.06 -8.63
CA PHE A 260 -16.30 22.82 -7.73
C PHE A 260 -15.46 24.08 -7.49
N SER A 261 -15.30 24.93 -8.51
CA SER A 261 -14.63 26.22 -8.35
C SER A 261 -15.39 27.15 -7.40
N GLU A 262 -16.72 27.22 -7.51
CA GLU A 262 -17.58 27.98 -6.59
C GLU A 262 -17.45 27.48 -5.15
N ASP A 263 -17.48 26.15 -4.94
CA ASP A 263 -17.30 25.54 -3.62
C ASP A 263 -15.92 25.89 -3.03
N VAL A 264 -14.87 25.88 -3.85
CA VAL A 264 -13.50 26.24 -3.43
C VAL A 264 -13.39 27.71 -3.04
N GLU A 265 -14.08 28.62 -3.74
CA GLU A 265 -14.17 30.04 -3.37
C GLU A 265 -14.90 30.26 -2.04
N GLU A 266 -15.97 29.50 -1.78
CA GLU A 266 -16.65 29.55 -0.49
C GLU A 266 -15.73 29.10 0.65
N ILE A 267 -15.00 27.99 0.44
CA ILE A 267 -14.00 27.50 1.40
C ILE A 267 -12.94 28.58 1.64
N ARG A 268 -12.40 29.19 0.58
CA ARG A 268 -11.41 30.26 0.66
C ARG A 268 -11.92 31.43 1.52
N ALA A 269 -13.17 31.85 1.33
CA ALA A 269 -13.78 32.94 2.11
C ALA A 269 -13.99 32.56 3.58
N GLU A 270 -14.31 31.30 3.89
CA GLU A 270 -14.35 30.80 5.26
C GLU A 270 -12.96 30.78 5.91
N VAL A 271 -11.94 30.34 5.18
CA VAL A 271 -10.55 30.28 5.65
C VAL A 271 -10.01 31.69 5.91
N GLN A 272 -10.32 32.67 5.06
CA GLN A 272 -9.95 34.06 5.30
C GLN A 272 -10.49 34.56 6.65
N ARG A 273 -11.76 34.28 6.96
CA ARG A 273 -12.37 34.68 8.24
C ARG A 273 -11.66 34.05 9.43
N ALA A 274 -11.30 32.77 9.34
CA ALA A 274 -10.55 32.09 10.39
C ALA A 274 -9.14 32.68 10.56
N ILE A 275 -8.48 33.05 9.45
CA ILE A 275 -7.17 33.72 9.49
C ILE A 275 -7.28 35.10 10.13
N ASP A 276 -8.29 35.90 9.76
CA ASP A 276 -8.51 37.23 10.35
C ASP A 276 -8.74 37.14 11.86
N GLU A 277 -9.49 36.12 12.32
CA GLU A 277 -9.70 35.84 13.74
C GLU A 277 -8.40 35.40 14.44
N ALA A 278 -7.60 34.52 13.82
CA ALA A 278 -6.32 34.11 14.35
C ALA A 278 -5.30 35.27 14.42
N GLU A 279 -5.26 36.15 13.42
CA GLU A 279 -4.40 37.34 13.38
C GLU A 279 -4.82 38.38 14.43
N ALA A 280 -6.13 38.48 14.75
CA ALA A 280 -6.62 39.32 15.83
C ALA A 280 -6.12 38.86 17.21
N ILE A 281 -5.96 37.54 17.40
CA ILE A 281 -5.41 36.96 18.63
C ILE A 281 -3.88 37.08 18.65
N ALA A 282 -3.23 36.75 17.55
CA ALA A 282 -1.77 36.68 17.44
C ALA A 282 -1.25 37.37 16.16
N PRO A 283 -0.99 38.70 16.20
CA PRO A 283 -0.64 39.48 15.01
C PRO A 283 0.71 39.14 14.35
N LEU A 284 1.55 38.35 15.02
CA LEU A 284 2.88 37.98 14.51
C LEU A 284 2.86 36.67 13.70
N VAL A 285 1.77 35.92 13.77
CA VAL A 285 1.61 34.64 13.07
C VAL A 285 1.52 34.88 11.56
N ARG A 286 2.22 34.04 10.78
CA ARG A 286 2.23 34.12 9.31
C ARG A 286 1.93 32.81 8.58
N ARG A 287 2.03 31.63 9.22
CA ARG A 287 1.90 30.36 8.49
C ARG A 287 0.50 30.07 7.95
N PRO A 288 -0.62 30.45 8.61
CA PRO A 288 -1.95 30.33 8.03
C PRO A 288 -2.09 31.19 6.77
N ALA A 289 -1.76 32.49 6.86
CA ALA A 289 -1.81 33.43 5.73
C ALA A 289 -0.90 33.01 4.57
N SER A 290 0.30 32.50 4.88
CA SER A 290 1.23 31.97 3.88
C SER A 290 0.67 30.75 3.13
N ALA A 291 0.05 29.80 3.85
CA ALA A 291 -0.60 28.64 3.23
C ALA A 291 -1.78 29.04 2.35
N MET A 292 -2.57 30.04 2.77
CA MET A 292 -3.63 30.61 1.95
C MET A 292 -3.08 31.28 0.68
N THR A 293 -2.01 32.08 0.81
CA THR A 293 -1.36 32.71 -0.36
C THR A 293 -0.83 31.68 -1.35
N GLN A 294 -0.35 30.53 -0.86
CA GLN A 294 0.04 29.43 -1.73
C GLN A 294 -1.18 28.80 -2.41
N GLY A 295 -2.28 28.60 -1.68
CA GLY A 295 -3.55 28.13 -2.23
C GLY A 295 -4.10 29.05 -3.32
N ASP A 296 -4.01 30.37 -3.13
CA ASP A 296 -4.41 31.38 -4.11
C ASP A 296 -3.62 31.23 -5.42
N ARG A 297 -2.31 30.97 -5.34
CA ARG A 297 -1.47 30.73 -6.54
C ARG A 297 -1.84 29.45 -7.26
N GLU A 298 -2.07 28.36 -6.54
CA GLU A 298 -2.50 27.09 -7.14
C GLU A 298 -3.88 27.24 -7.81
N MET A 299 -4.78 28.01 -7.19
CA MET A 299 -6.08 28.35 -7.77
C MET A 299 -5.91 29.15 -9.07
N GLU A 300 -5.04 30.16 -9.10
CA GLU A 300 -4.69 30.93 -10.31
C GLU A 300 -4.05 30.07 -11.41
N LEU A 301 -3.33 29.00 -11.04
CA LEU A 301 -2.73 28.03 -11.97
C LEU A 301 -3.74 26.98 -12.48
N GLY A 302 -4.96 26.95 -11.93
CA GLY A 302 -6.03 26.02 -12.30
C GLY A 302 -6.04 24.70 -11.51
N SER A 303 -5.17 24.51 -10.51
CA SER A 303 -5.11 23.30 -9.68
C SER A 303 -6.08 23.38 -8.48
N LEU A 304 -7.39 23.41 -8.75
CA LEU A 304 -8.45 23.61 -7.74
C LEU A 304 -8.35 22.65 -6.53
N ARG A 305 -7.97 21.39 -6.77
CA ARG A 305 -7.88 20.38 -5.70
C ARG A 305 -6.70 20.64 -4.76
N GLU A 306 -5.58 21.12 -5.28
CA GLU A 306 -4.40 21.47 -4.49
C GLU A 306 -4.65 22.75 -3.70
N ALA A 307 -5.32 23.73 -4.34
CA ALA A 307 -5.80 24.93 -3.67
C ALA A 307 -6.72 24.61 -2.48
N GLU A 308 -7.73 23.75 -2.67
CA GLU A 308 -8.63 23.33 -1.60
C GLU A 308 -7.88 22.70 -0.41
N LEU A 309 -6.91 21.82 -0.69
CA LEU A 309 -6.10 21.16 0.33
C LEU A 309 -5.29 22.20 1.15
N LEU A 310 -4.70 23.18 0.47
CA LEU A 310 -3.94 24.26 1.09
C LEU A 310 -4.85 25.16 1.93
N TYR A 311 -6.05 25.49 1.45
CA TYR A 311 -7.04 26.24 2.23
C TYR A 311 -7.44 25.47 3.50
N ARG A 312 -7.77 24.18 3.40
CA ARG A 312 -8.08 23.35 4.58
C ARG A 312 -6.91 23.30 5.57
N GLN A 313 -5.67 23.19 5.07
CA GLN A 313 -4.49 23.23 5.93
C GLN A 313 -4.33 24.59 6.61
N ALA A 314 -4.57 25.69 5.90
CA ALA A 314 -4.52 27.04 6.45
C ALA A 314 -5.57 27.23 7.54
N LYS A 315 -6.81 26.75 7.31
CA LYS A 315 -7.90 26.76 8.30
C LYS A 315 -7.52 25.99 9.56
N ASN A 316 -7.05 24.74 9.42
CA ASN A 316 -6.65 23.95 10.59
C ASN A 316 -5.56 24.63 11.43
N ARG A 317 -4.59 25.31 10.79
CA ARG A 317 -3.56 26.07 11.51
C ARG A 317 -4.13 27.33 12.18
N ALA A 318 -5.06 28.02 11.52
CA ALA A 318 -5.74 29.17 12.11
C ALA A 318 -6.58 28.75 13.33
N ASP A 319 -7.36 27.68 13.20
CA ASP A 319 -8.19 27.11 14.27
C ASP A 319 -7.33 26.68 15.47
N GLU A 320 -6.16 26.08 15.24
CA GLU A 320 -5.21 25.74 16.31
C GLU A 320 -4.75 26.98 17.09
N ILE A 321 -4.50 28.09 16.39
CA ILE A 321 -4.11 29.37 17.02
C ILE A 321 -5.29 29.96 17.80
N ILE A 322 -6.49 29.97 17.22
CA ILE A 322 -7.70 30.47 17.86
C ILE A 322 -7.94 29.74 19.18
N GLU A 323 -7.81 28.42 19.18
CA GLU A 323 -8.10 27.61 20.36
C GLU A 323 -7.00 27.63 21.42
N TRP A 324 -5.72 27.62 21.01
CA TRP A 324 -4.60 27.30 21.90
C TRP A 324 -3.67 28.47 22.20
N TRP A 325 -3.61 29.51 21.37
CA TRP A 325 -2.59 30.56 21.52
C TRP A 325 -2.67 31.27 22.87
N GLY A 326 -3.86 31.76 23.24
CA GLY A 326 -4.08 32.41 24.53
C GLY A 326 -3.79 31.48 25.72
N LYS A 327 -4.24 30.22 25.64
CA LYS A 327 -3.99 29.21 26.68
C LYS A 327 -2.48 28.95 26.85
N ALA A 328 -1.74 28.87 25.75
CA ALA A 328 -0.31 28.66 25.74
C ALA A 328 0.44 29.85 26.36
N GLU A 329 0.09 31.08 26.01
CA GLU A 329 0.69 32.29 26.60
C GLU A 329 0.45 32.36 28.11
N GLU A 330 -0.79 32.12 28.55
CA GLU A 330 -1.13 32.07 29.98
C GLU A 330 -0.31 30.99 30.71
N ALA A 331 -0.26 29.78 30.15
CA ALA A 331 0.50 28.68 30.73
C ALA A 331 2.00 28.98 30.81
N ILE A 332 2.60 29.54 29.75
CA ILE A 332 4.02 29.96 29.73
C ILE A 332 4.27 31.02 30.80
N THR A 333 3.34 31.97 30.96
CA THR A 333 3.47 33.05 31.95
C THR A 333 3.38 32.50 33.38
N CYS A 334 2.43 31.59 33.63
CA CYS A 334 2.30 30.89 34.91
C CYS A 334 3.54 30.05 35.22
N ALA A 335 4.01 29.23 34.26
CA ALA A 335 5.22 28.43 34.42
C ALA A 335 6.46 29.30 34.69
N ALA A 336 6.60 30.42 33.97
CA ALA A 336 7.69 31.37 34.18
C ALA A 336 7.66 31.98 35.59
N ARG A 337 6.47 32.37 36.09
CA ARG A 337 6.30 32.88 37.45
C ARG A 337 6.64 31.82 38.49
N SER A 338 6.17 30.59 38.33
CA SER A 338 6.44 29.51 39.27
C SER A 338 7.93 29.15 39.34
N LEU A 339 8.69 29.37 38.28
CA LEU A 339 10.15 29.15 38.25
C LEU A 339 10.97 30.30 38.87
N THR A 340 10.35 31.44 39.20
CA THR A 340 11.10 32.54 39.82
C THR A 340 11.49 32.18 41.26
N GLY A 341 12.78 32.32 41.58
CA GLY A 341 13.32 32.05 42.92
C GLY A 341 13.69 30.58 43.20
N LEU A 342 13.44 29.66 42.28
CA LEU A 342 13.94 28.27 42.37
C LEU A 342 15.34 28.17 41.78
N GLU A 343 16.27 27.58 42.54
CA GLU A 343 17.66 27.33 42.15
C GLU A 343 17.97 25.83 42.23
N GLY A 344 18.95 25.38 41.45
CA GLY A 344 19.39 23.98 41.41
C GLY A 344 19.21 23.31 40.04
N PRO A 345 19.77 22.11 39.87
CA PRO A 345 19.82 21.41 38.58
C PRO A 345 18.42 21.04 38.04
N GLU A 346 17.48 20.70 38.93
CA GLU A 346 16.10 20.39 38.56
C GLU A 346 15.36 21.65 38.06
N ALA A 347 15.58 22.80 38.68
CA ALA A 347 15.02 24.08 38.25
C ALA A 347 15.60 24.53 36.88
N ASP A 348 16.89 24.31 36.64
CA ASP A 348 17.53 24.60 35.34
C ASP A 348 17.00 23.70 34.22
N SER A 349 16.73 22.43 34.52
CA SER A 349 16.04 21.53 33.59
C SER A 349 14.66 22.06 33.19
N LEU A 350 13.86 22.49 34.16
CA LEU A 350 12.53 23.08 33.90
C LEU A 350 12.60 24.42 33.15
N ARG A 351 13.63 25.24 33.38
CA ARG A 351 13.89 26.45 32.56
C ARG A 351 14.19 26.07 31.10
N GLY A 352 14.87 24.95 30.89
CA GLY A 352 15.07 24.34 29.56
C GLY A 352 13.75 24.00 28.89
N VAL A 353 12.83 23.33 29.61
CA VAL A 353 11.48 23.00 29.11
C VAL A 353 10.67 24.26 28.80
N LEU A 354 10.72 25.28 29.68
CA LEU A 354 10.06 26.57 29.43
C LEU A 354 10.61 27.25 28.17
N LYS A 355 11.93 27.18 27.95
CA LYS A 355 12.56 27.72 26.73
C LYS A 355 12.09 26.96 25.49
N GLU A 356 11.99 25.63 25.54
CA GLU A 356 11.45 24.85 24.43
C GLU A 356 9.98 25.22 24.16
N SER A 357 9.15 25.34 25.19
CA SER A 357 7.76 25.78 25.07
C SER A 357 7.64 27.14 24.34
N LYS A 358 8.47 28.13 24.70
CA LYS A 358 8.53 29.42 24.00
C LYS A 358 8.93 29.28 22.53
N GLN A 359 9.94 28.46 22.23
CA GLN A 359 10.36 28.19 20.85
C GLN A 359 9.26 27.51 20.03
N ARG A 360 8.43 26.65 20.64
CA ARG A 360 7.28 26.03 19.98
C ARG A 360 6.19 27.06 19.67
N LEU A 361 5.94 27.99 20.58
CA LEU A 361 5.02 29.10 20.33
C LEU A 361 5.52 30.01 19.20
N ASP A 362 6.82 30.36 19.20
CA ASP A 362 7.47 31.13 18.13
C ASP A 362 7.41 30.39 16.77
N ALA A 363 7.40 29.05 16.79
CA ALA A 363 7.23 28.22 15.60
C ALA A 363 5.76 28.03 15.17
N GLU A 364 4.84 28.75 15.82
CA GLU A 364 3.39 28.68 15.62
C GLU A 364 2.84 27.26 15.83
N GLN A 365 3.22 26.63 16.94
CA GLN A 365 2.70 25.34 17.44
C GLN A 365 2.13 25.51 18.85
N PRO A 366 1.01 26.24 19.02
CA PRO A 366 0.50 26.66 20.32
C PRO A 366 0.01 25.48 21.18
N GLU A 367 -0.55 24.42 20.60
CA GLU A 367 -1.00 23.24 21.35
C GLU A 367 0.17 22.58 22.09
N LYS A 368 1.27 22.31 21.38
CA LYS A 368 2.48 21.73 21.97
C LYS A 368 3.11 22.67 22.99
N ALA A 369 3.16 23.96 22.69
CA ALA A 369 3.68 24.96 23.63
C ALA A 369 2.93 24.91 24.97
N PHE A 370 1.59 24.80 24.90
CA PHE A 370 0.72 24.64 26.07
C PHE A 370 1.00 23.35 26.85
N GLU A 371 1.13 22.19 26.19
CA GLU A 371 1.44 20.92 26.85
C GLU A 371 2.75 20.99 27.66
N PHE A 372 3.81 21.54 27.06
CA PHE A 372 5.08 21.72 27.76
C PHE A 372 4.95 22.70 28.94
N ALA A 373 4.29 23.84 28.76
CA ALA A 373 4.18 24.84 29.81
C ALA A 373 3.28 24.38 30.98
N SER A 374 2.18 23.70 30.69
CA SER A 374 1.18 23.27 31.68
C SER A 374 1.70 22.17 32.63
N SER A 375 2.71 21.39 32.21
CA SER A 375 3.33 20.37 33.06
C SER A 375 4.31 20.93 34.08
N ILE A 376 4.91 22.11 33.84
CA ILE A 376 5.94 22.70 34.70
C ILE A 376 5.45 22.94 36.14
N PRO A 377 4.27 23.55 36.40
CA PRO A 377 3.77 23.74 37.76
C PRO A 377 3.65 22.44 38.57
N LEU A 378 3.19 21.36 37.94
CA LEU A 378 3.09 20.05 38.58
C LEU A 378 4.47 19.49 38.93
N HIS A 379 5.45 19.66 38.04
CA HIS A 379 6.84 19.27 38.33
C HIS A 379 7.43 20.07 39.49
N ILE A 380 7.13 21.36 39.60
CA ILE A 380 7.57 22.20 40.73
C ILE A 380 6.96 21.72 42.05
N GLU A 381 5.67 21.36 42.06
CA GLU A 381 5.04 20.79 43.26
C GLU A 381 5.74 19.49 43.71
N ASN A 382 6.15 18.66 42.75
CA ASN A 382 6.89 17.44 43.03
C ASN A 382 8.32 17.72 43.56
N ILE A 383 8.99 18.76 43.05
CA ILE A 383 10.28 19.22 43.60
C ILE A 383 10.10 19.69 45.04
N GLY A 384 9.04 20.45 45.34
CA GLY A 384 8.72 20.88 46.71
C GLY A 384 8.55 19.71 47.68
N LYS A 385 7.82 18.66 47.28
CA LYS A 385 7.70 17.43 48.08
C LYS A 385 9.04 16.69 48.22
N ALA A 386 9.86 16.66 47.17
CA ALA A 386 11.18 16.05 47.22
C ALA A 386 12.11 16.79 48.21
N HIS A 387 12.01 18.12 48.27
CA HIS A 387 12.70 18.94 49.26
C HIS A 387 12.29 18.58 50.69
N GLU A 388 10.98 18.55 50.98
CA GLU A 388 10.46 18.15 52.31
C GLU A 388 10.98 16.76 52.72
N PHE A 389 10.95 15.78 51.81
CA PHE A 389 11.47 14.44 52.09
C PHE A 389 12.98 14.41 52.31
N ALA A 390 13.75 15.25 51.62
CA ALA A 390 15.18 15.35 51.82
C ALA A 390 15.51 16.01 53.17
N GLU A 391 14.76 17.04 53.57
CA GLU A 391 14.88 17.68 54.89
C GLU A 391 14.58 16.70 56.03
N ASP A 392 13.48 15.95 55.92
CA ASP A 392 13.08 14.93 56.90
C ASP A 392 14.15 13.84 57.04
N ALA A 393 14.68 13.35 55.92
CA ALA A 393 15.75 12.34 55.91
C ALA A 393 17.02 12.88 56.57
N LEU A 394 17.39 14.13 56.30
CA LEU A 394 18.56 14.78 56.87
C LEU A 394 18.40 15.03 58.38
N ALA A 395 17.21 15.42 58.82
CA ALA A 395 16.87 15.54 60.24
C ALA A 395 16.93 14.17 60.95
N ALA A 396 16.43 13.11 60.31
CA ALA A 396 16.52 11.75 60.82
C ALA A 396 17.98 11.27 60.93
N ALA A 397 18.81 11.53 59.92
CA ALA A 397 20.24 11.20 59.94
C ALA A 397 20.97 11.95 61.05
N LYS A 398 20.71 13.25 61.22
CA LYS A 398 21.22 14.06 62.35
C LYS A 398 20.83 13.48 63.70
N ALA A 399 19.57 13.11 63.88
CA ALA A 399 19.08 12.50 65.11
C ALA A 399 19.72 11.13 65.37
N ALA A 400 19.90 10.34 64.31
CA ALA A 400 20.58 9.05 64.37
C ALA A 400 22.02 9.21 64.86
N ILE A 401 22.82 10.09 64.25
CA ILE A 401 24.21 10.38 64.67
C ILE A 401 24.24 10.92 66.12
N LYS A 402 23.35 11.84 66.49
CA LYS A 402 23.35 12.41 67.87
C LYS A 402 23.06 11.35 68.94
N ALA A 403 22.24 10.36 68.62
CA ALA A 403 21.89 9.32 69.59
C ALA A 403 22.92 8.17 69.66
N THR A 404 24.01 8.20 68.87
CA THR A 404 25.06 7.17 68.93
C THR A 404 26.09 7.47 70.02
N ASP A 405 25.88 6.94 71.22
CA ASP A 405 26.90 6.94 72.28
C ASP A 405 27.89 5.77 72.07
N GLY A 406 29.15 6.10 71.75
CA GLY A 406 30.25 5.14 71.61
C GLY A 406 30.43 4.53 70.22
N LEU A 407 30.02 5.22 69.15
CA LEU A 407 30.41 4.92 67.77
C LEU A 407 31.41 5.97 67.28
N ASP A 408 32.26 5.63 66.30
CA ASP A 408 32.98 6.62 65.52
C ASP A 408 32.00 7.29 64.54
N THR A 409 31.95 8.62 64.55
CA THR A 409 30.97 9.43 63.81
C THR A 409 31.63 10.35 62.78
N SER A 410 32.96 10.31 62.65
CA SER A 410 33.74 11.23 61.82
C SER A 410 33.32 11.20 60.34
N GLU A 411 33.28 10.03 59.72
CA GLU A 411 32.88 9.85 58.31
C GLU A 411 31.41 10.24 58.06
N TRP A 412 30.52 9.93 59.00
CA TRP A 412 29.11 10.29 58.88
C TRP A 412 28.88 11.80 59.01
N MET A 413 29.66 12.50 59.83
CA MET A 413 29.60 13.96 59.90
C MET A 413 30.05 14.61 58.59
N GLU A 414 31.11 14.11 57.95
CA GLU A 414 31.54 14.61 56.64
C GLU A 414 30.47 14.39 55.57
N ARG A 415 29.91 13.18 55.49
CA ARG A 415 28.81 12.88 54.55
C ARG A 415 27.54 13.67 54.86
N LEU A 416 27.29 13.98 56.15
CA LEU A 416 26.16 14.82 56.54
C LEU A 416 26.37 16.26 56.05
N THR A 417 27.58 16.82 56.16
CA THR A 417 27.89 18.14 55.60
C THR A 417 27.74 18.16 54.07
N GLN A 418 28.11 17.07 53.39
CA GLN A 418 27.88 16.94 51.95
C GLN A 418 26.38 16.86 51.61
N ALA A 419 25.57 16.23 52.46
CA ALA A 419 24.12 16.18 52.31
C ALA A 419 23.46 17.55 52.56
N GLU A 420 23.96 18.32 53.54
CA GLU A 420 23.53 19.71 53.79
C GLU A 420 23.87 20.61 52.60
N ASP A 421 25.10 20.55 52.11
CA ASP A 421 25.55 21.30 50.93
C ASP A 421 24.73 20.94 49.68
N ALA A 422 24.38 19.66 49.50
CA ALA A 422 23.55 19.21 48.39
C ALA A 422 22.11 19.75 48.50
N LEU A 423 21.56 19.78 49.71
CA LEU A 423 20.22 20.32 49.97
C LEU A 423 20.16 21.84 49.74
N GLU A 424 21.18 22.58 50.17
CA GLU A 424 21.30 24.03 49.91
C GLU A 424 21.46 24.34 48.42
N LYS A 425 22.13 23.47 47.66
CA LYS A 425 22.29 23.60 46.20
C LYS A 425 21.05 23.16 45.40
N GLY A 426 20.01 22.67 46.06
CA GLY A 426 18.78 22.20 45.41
C GLY A 426 18.88 20.80 44.78
N ASP A 427 19.86 19.97 45.16
CA ASP A 427 19.92 18.55 44.77
C ASP A 427 19.31 17.68 45.87
N HIS A 428 17.97 17.65 45.88
CA HIS A 428 17.18 16.93 46.88
C HIS A 428 17.39 15.41 46.79
N SER A 429 17.64 14.89 45.60
CA SER A 429 17.86 13.46 45.37
C SER A 429 19.13 12.96 46.04
N LEU A 430 20.24 13.70 45.87
CA LEU A 430 21.54 13.39 46.47
C LEU A 430 21.50 13.57 47.98
N ALA A 431 20.90 14.67 48.45
CA ALA A 431 20.77 14.96 49.88
C ALA A 431 20.01 13.85 50.62
N ARG A 432 18.89 13.38 50.05
CA ARG A 432 18.12 12.25 50.61
C ARG A 432 18.91 10.96 50.58
N GLY A 433 19.55 10.63 49.45
CA GLY A 433 20.32 9.40 49.30
C GLY A 433 21.46 9.27 50.31
N LEU A 434 22.20 10.36 50.52
CA LEU A 434 23.26 10.42 51.54
C LEU A 434 22.68 10.27 52.96
N SER A 435 21.59 10.97 53.27
CA SER A 435 20.96 10.95 54.60
C SER A 435 20.35 9.58 54.96
N ASP A 436 19.67 8.94 54.01
CA ASP A 436 19.14 7.58 54.18
C ASP A 436 20.28 6.55 54.34
N GLY A 437 21.37 6.73 53.59
CA GLY A 437 22.58 5.91 53.69
C GLY A 437 23.19 5.97 55.10
N ILE A 438 23.40 7.19 55.62
CA ILE A 438 23.90 7.42 56.98
C ILE A 438 22.99 6.75 58.00
N SER A 439 21.67 6.94 57.92
CA SER A 439 20.72 6.36 58.86
C SER A 439 20.80 4.83 58.90
N ARG A 440 20.93 4.18 57.74
CA ARG A 440 21.07 2.71 57.63
C ARG A 440 22.40 2.22 58.21
N GLU A 441 23.49 2.91 57.92
CA GLU A 441 24.82 2.57 58.46
C GLU A 441 24.86 2.71 59.98
N VAL A 442 24.29 3.80 60.52
CA VAL A 442 24.17 4.03 61.97
C VAL A 442 23.38 2.89 62.65
N VAL A 443 22.25 2.48 62.09
CA VAL A 443 21.45 1.36 62.63
C VAL A 443 22.26 0.07 62.61
N ARG A 444 22.94 -0.23 61.50
CA ARG A 444 23.77 -1.43 61.35
C ARG A 444 24.90 -1.46 62.39
N GLU A 445 25.60 -0.35 62.59
CA GLU A 445 26.67 -0.24 63.59
C GLU A 445 26.14 -0.37 65.02
N ARG A 446 24.95 0.16 65.32
CA ARG A 446 24.31 -0.03 66.63
C ARG A 446 23.92 -1.48 66.90
N GLU A 447 23.35 -2.16 65.91
CA GLU A 447 23.00 -3.58 66.02
C GLU A 447 24.26 -4.41 66.27
N ALA A 448 25.31 -4.18 65.47
CA ALA A 448 26.62 -4.81 65.64
C ALA A 448 27.21 -4.55 67.04
N MET A 449 27.15 -3.30 67.52
CA MET A 449 27.59 -2.95 68.87
C MET A 449 26.84 -3.76 69.93
N SER A 450 25.51 -3.88 69.81
CA SER A 450 24.69 -4.59 70.79
C SER A 450 25.06 -6.09 70.87
N VAL A 451 25.31 -6.72 69.72
CA VAL A 451 25.70 -8.13 69.59
C VAL A 451 27.08 -8.35 70.20
N VAL A 452 28.06 -7.53 69.81
CA VAL A 452 29.44 -7.64 70.30
C VAL A 452 29.51 -7.38 71.81
N ARG A 453 28.84 -6.33 72.32
CA ARG A 453 28.79 -6.06 73.76
C ARG A 453 28.15 -7.21 74.53
N ARG A 454 27.08 -7.81 74.01
CA ARG A 454 26.43 -8.98 74.64
C ARG A 454 27.39 -10.16 74.71
N ALA A 455 28.10 -10.46 73.63
CA ALA A 455 29.07 -11.55 73.59
C ALA A 455 30.27 -11.29 74.50
N LEU A 456 30.84 -10.08 74.50
CA LEU A 456 31.95 -9.71 75.37
C LEU A 456 31.58 -9.73 76.86
N ARG A 457 30.32 -9.47 77.24
CA ARG A 457 29.84 -9.71 78.62
C ARG A 457 29.88 -11.18 79.01
N GLN A 458 29.66 -12.07 78.04
CA GLN A 458 29.73 -13.53 78.22
C GLN A 458 31.09 -14.10 77.85
N LYS A 459 32.13 -13.27 77.71
CA LYS A 459 33.49 -13.70 77.31
C LYS A 459 34.04 -14.86 78.12
N ARG A 460 33.70 -14.95 79.41
CA ARG A 460 34.16 -16.06 80.27
C ARG A 460 33.58 -17.39 79.81
N LYS A 461 32.28 -17.43 79.44
CA LYS A 461 31.63 -18.62 78.89
C LYS A 461 32.18 -18.98 77.51
N LEU A 462 32.50 -17.97 76.70
CA LEU A 462 33.19 -18.19 75.41
C LEU A 462 34.58 -18.79 75.64
N ALA A 463 35.35 -18.26 76.60
CA ALA A 463 36.66 -18.79 76.97
C ALA A 463 36.61 -20.20 77.57
N GLU A 464 35.58 -20.50 78.38
CA GLU A 464 35.34 -21.84 78.92
C GLU A 464 35.16 -22.90 77.81
N ARG A 465 34.66 -22.53 76.61
CA ARG A 465 34.47 -23.48 75.49
C ARG A 465 35.78 -24.00 74.89
N PHE A 466 36.87 -23.26 75.02
CA PHE A 466 38.18 -23.65 74.48
C PHE A 466 39.26 -23.82 75.56
N ALA A 467 38.88 -23.78 76.84
CA ALA A 467 39.78 -23.97 77.96
C ALA A 467 40.31 -25.41 78.01
N GLY A 468 41.63 -25.58 78.11
CA GLY A 468 42.27 -26.89 78.20
C GLY A 468 42.48 -27.61 76.86
N ARG A 469 42.15 -26.96 75.72
CA ARG A 469 42.46 -27.45 74.39
C ARG A 469 43.92 -27.16 74.02
N SER A 470 44.50 -27.95 73.12
CA SER A 470 45.86 -27.70 72.62
C SER A 470 46.02 -26.37 71.86
N ASP A 471 44.95 -25.88 71.23
CA ASP A 471 44.85 -24.67 70.42
C ASP A 471 44.29 -23.44 71.19
N GLU A 472 44.21 -23.52 72.52
CA GLU A 472 43.63 -22.47 73.39
C GLU A 472 44.21 -21.06 73.13
N LYS A 473 45.50 -20.97 72.80
CA LYS A 473 46.18 -19.68 72.56
C LYS A 473 45.65 -18.96 71.31
N ASP A 474 45.36 -19.69 70.24
CA ASP A 474 44.93 -19.13 68.96
C ASP A 474 43.48 -18.62 69.05
N TRP A 475 42.64 -19.35 69.80
CA TRP A 475 41.28 -18.93 70.15
C TRP A 475 41.26 -17.70 71.03
N GLN A 476 42.18 -17.64 72.01
CA GLN A 476 42.32 -16.49 72.88
C GLN A 476 42.82 -15.25 72.13
N GLU A 477 43.72 -15.41 71.15
CA GLU A 477 44.16 -14.33 70.26
C GLU A 477 42.99 -13.80 69.41
N SER A 478 42.21 -14.68 68.79
CA SER A 478 41.03 -14.31 68.00
C SER A 478 39.99 -13.55 68.85
N LEU A 479 39.75 -13.97 70.10
CA LEU A 479 38.88 -13.25 71.03
C LEU A 479 39.45 -11.88 71.43
N ASN A 480 40.77 -11.76 71.55
CA ASN A 480 41.44 -10.49 71.81
C ASN A 480 41.35 -9.54 70.61
N GLU A 481 41.36 -10.03 69.37
CA GLU A 481 41.14 -9.22 68.17
C GLU A 481 39.72 -8.64 68.13
N VAL A 482 38.70 -9.44 68.44
CA VAL A 482 37.31 -8.96 68.60
C VAL A 482 37.25 -7.83 69.63
N LYS A 483 37.95 -7.99 70.75
CA LYS A 483 38.01 -6.96 71.80
C LYS A 483 38.73 -5.70 71.33
N LYS A 484 39.88 -5.82 70.66
CA LYS A 484 40.62 -4.68 70.10
C LYS A 484 39.77 -3.89 69.10
N ALA A 485 39.05 -4.57 68.21
CA ALA A 485 38.14 -3.93 67.25
C ALA A 485 36.97 -3.20 67.96
N ALA A 486 36.41 -3.79 69.02
CA ALA A 486 35.39 -3.15 69.86
C ALA A 486 35.93 -1.94 70.64
N ASP A 487 37.15 -2.03 71.16
CA ASP A 487 37.83 -0.93 71.88
C ASP A 487 38.13 0.25 70.93
N ASN A 488 38.39 -0.03 69.64
CA ASN A 488 38.54 0.96 68.57
C ASN A 488 37.22 1.47 67.98
N LEU A 489 36.07 1.10 68.56
CA LEU A 489 34.71 1.49 68.11
C LEU A 489 34.32 1.01 66.70
N GLN A 490 35.01 0.00 66.15
CA GLN A 490 34.72 -0.59 64.85
C GLN A 490 33.76 -1.78 65.01
N TRP A 491 32.48 -1.50 65.29
CA TRP A 491 31.56 -2.54 65.77
C TRP A 491 31.13 -3.53 64.70
N SER A 492 30.91 -3.10 63.45
CA SER A 492 30.66 -4.02 62.33
C SER A 492 31.83 -4.97 62.09
N HIS A 493 33.07 -4.48 62.16
CA HIS A 493 34.26 -5.32 62.05
C HIS A 493 34.38 -6.28 63.24
N ALA A 494 34.14 -5.80 64.46
CA ALA A 494 34.14 -6.66 65.65
C ALA A 494 33.05 -7.74 65.59
N ALA A 495 31.88 -7.44 65.02
CA ALA A 495 30.79 -8.40 64.86
C ALA A 495 31.13 -9.51 63.86
N THR A 496 31.78 -9.18 62.74
CA THR A 496 32.22 -10.19 61.76
C THR A 496 33.33 -11.09 62.32
N LEU A 497 34.29 -10.53 63.06
CA LEU A 497 35.31 -11.32 63.76
C LEU A 497 34.68 -12.24 64.83
N LEU A 498 33.69 -11.74 65.56
CA LEU A 498 32.97 -12.51 66.56
C LEU A 498 32.16 -13.66 65.93
N GLU A 499 31.42 -13.39 64.85
CA GLU A 499 30.65 -14.41 64.14
C GLU A 499 31.56 -15.50 63.57
N ARG A 500 32.71 -15.11 63.01
CA ARG A 500 33.73 -16.04 62.54
C ARG A 500 34.22 -16.93 63.68
N LEU A 501 34.57 -16.33 64.83
CA LEU A 501 35.02 -17.03 66.03
C LEU A 501 33.95 -18.01 66.56
N THR A 502 32.69 -17.58 66.67
CA THR A 502 31.62 -18.45 67.19
C THR A 502 31.32 -19.59 66.23
N THR A 503 31.28 -19.32 64.93
CA THR A 503 31.03 -20.34 63.90
C THR A 503 32.14 -21.38 63.87
N SER A 504 33.40 -20.95 63.99
CA SER A 504 34.53 -21.89 64.02
C SER A 504 34.58 -22.69 65.33
N LEU A 505 34.22 -22.08 66.47
CA LEU A 505 34.08 -22.80 67.74
C LEU A 505 32.96 -23.82 67.70
N ASP A 506 31.81 -23.49 67.10
CA ASP A 506 30.68 -24.44 66.99
C ASP A 506 31.04 -25.61 66.07
N LYS A 507 31.79 -25.39 64.97
CA LYS A 507 32.33 -26.47 64.13
C LYS A 507 33.31 -27.37 64.88
N ALA A 508 34.29 -26.78 65.56
CA ALA A 508 35.27 -27.53 66.35
C ALA A 508 34.61 -28.30 67.51
N GLY A 509 33.52 -27.78 68.06
CA GLY A 509 32.69 -28.48 69.03
C GLY A 509 31.98 -29.70 68.44
N ALA A 510 31.33 -29.54 67.29
CA ALA A 510 30.67 -30.64 66.59
C ALA A 510 31.65 -31.75 66.19
N GLU A 511 32.81 -31.40 65.64
CA GLU A 511 33.87 -32.36 65.30
C GLU A 511 34.38 -33.11 66.55
N SER A 512 34.46 -32.42 67.69
CA SER A 512 34.83 -33.03 68.96
C SER A 512 33.77 -34.01 69.44
N ASP A 513 32.49 -33.63 69.38
CA ASP A 513 31.37 -34.48 69.80
C ASP A 513 31.28 -35.73 68.91
N GLU A 514 31.42 -35.59 67.59
CA GLU A 514 31.47 -36.71 66.63
C GLU A 514 32.64 -37.66 66.91
N ALA A 515 33.85 -37.12 67.14
CA ALA A 515 35.01 -37.93 67.51
C ALA A 515 34.81 -38.65 68.85
N GLY A 516 34.12 -38.02 69.80
CA GLY A 516 33.75 -38.61 71.09
C GLY A 516 32.74 -39.76 70.94
N GLU A 517 31.73 -39.60 70.08
CA GLU A 517 30.78 -40.67 69.76
C GLU A 517 31.49 -41.87 69.13
N LEU A 518 32.39 -41.64 68.14
CA LEU A 518 33.20 -42.68 67.53
C LEU A 518 34.10 -43.39 68.55
N LEU A 519 34.78 -42.63 69.41
CA LEU A 519 35.60 -43.20 70.49
C LEU A 519 34.76 -44.06 71.44
N SER A 520 33.56 -43.62 71.80
CA SER A 520 32.66 -44.37 72.68
C SER A 520 32.17 -45.66 72.04
N PHE A 521 31.90 -45.63 70.73
CA PHE A 521 31.53 -46.79 69.93
C PHE A 521 32.67 -47.80 69.88
N VAL A 522 33.88 -47.37 69.51
CA VAL A 522 35.08 -48.24 69.45
C VAL A 522 35.40 -48.81 70.84
N GLN A 523 35.26 -48.04 71.92
CA GLN A 523 35.41 -48.56 73.29
C GLN A 523 34.36 -49.62 73.63
N GLY A 524 33.13 -49.46 73.16
CA GLY A 524 32.05 -50.44 73.31
C GLY A 524 32.34 -51.74 72.56
N GLU A 525 32.66 -51.64 71.28
CA GLU A 525 33.02 -52.78 70.42
C GLU A 525 34.27 -53.50 70.93
N TRP A 526 35.32 -52.76 71.31
CA TRP A 526 36.51 -53.32 71.91
C TRP A 526 36.22 -54.10 73.19
N LYS A 527 35.30 -53.61 74.03
CA LYS A 527 34.89 -54.34 75.24
C LYS A 527 34.25 -55.70 74.90
N ILE A 528 33.44 -55.75 73.84
CA ILE A 528 32.83 -57.00 73.37
C ILE A 528 33.92 -57.93 72.81
N LEU A 529 34.78 -57.42 71.92
CA LEU A 529 35.87 -58.18 71.30
C LEU A 529 36.86 -58.70 72.36
N ARG A 530 37.22 -57.88 73.35
CA ARG A 530 38.06 -58.26 74.48
C ARG A 530 37.49 -59.47 75.22
N ASN A 531 36.18 -59.47 75.50
CA ASN A 531 35.51 -60.59 76.15
C ASN A 531 35.53 -61.87 75.28
N GLN A 532 35.40 -61.74 73.96
CA GLN A 532 35.51 -62.87 73.03
C GLN A 532 36.94 -63.42 72.94
N LEU A 533 37.96 -62.55 72.92
CA LEU A 533 39.37 -62.93 72.96
C LEU A 533 39.72 -63.66 74.27
N ASP A 534 39.18 -63.19 75.39
CA ASP A 534 39.31 -63.85 76.70
C ASP A 534 38.66 -65.25 76.69
N ALA A 535 37.47 -65.39 76.09
CA ALA A 535 36.81 -66.69 75.91
C ALA A 535 37.57 -67.64 74.96
N ALA A 536 38.28 -67.10 73.96
CA ALA A 536 39.16 -67.84 73.06
C ALA A 536 40.55 -68.13 73.65
N ASN A 537 40.81 -67.75 74.92
CA ASN A 537 42.06 -67.97 75.64
C ASN A 537 43.28 -67.22 75.05
N ILE A 538 43.05 -66.15 74.28
CA ILE A 538 44.11 -65.27 73.76
C ILE A 538 44.53 -64.32 74.88
N LYS A 539 45.74 -64.52 75.41
CA LYS A 539 46.24 -63.78 76.58
C LYS A 539 46.61 -62.34 76.24
N ILE A 540 46.67 -61.50 77.27
CA ILE A 540 47.14 -60.10 77.23
C ILE A 540 48.59 -59.98 76.68
N SER A 541 49.35 -61.06 76.57
CA SER A 541 50.68 -61.07 75.94
C SER A 541 50.66 -61.03 74.41
N ASP A 542 49.49 -61.19 73.78
CA ASP A 542 49.34 -61.06 72.33
C ASP A 542 49.60 -59.60 71.88
N GLN A 543 50.43 -59.43 70.87
CA GLN A 543 50.93 -58.12 70.44
C GLN A 543 49.79 -57.28 69.81
N MET A 544 48.94 -57.88 68.97
CA MET A 544 47.84 -57.17 68.33
C MET A 544 46.80 -56.69 69.36
N ARG A 545 46.52 -57.51 70.38
CA ARG A 545 45.63 -57.11 71.48
C ARG A 545 46.19 -55.94 72.29
N ARG A 546 47.50 -55.94 72.57
CA ARG A 546 48.16 -54.84 73.31
C ARG A 546 48.16 -53.55 72.51
N ASP A 547 48.43 -53.64 71.21
CA ASP A 547 48.52 -52.48 70.34
C ASP A 547 47.14 -51.83 70.19
N ALA A 548 46.06 -52.61 70.06
CA ALA A 548 44.68 -52.10 70.08
C ALA A 548 44.29 -51.47 71.43
N GLU A 549 44.60 -52.11 72.57
CA GLU A 549 44.35 -51.52 73.90
C GLU A 549 45.13 -50.20 74.10
N ALA A 550 46.37 -50.16 73.62
CA ALA A 550 47.22 -48.97 73.70
C ALA A 550 46.72 -47.85 72.78
N ALA A 551 46.27 -48.17 71.56
CA ALA A 551 45.75 -47.18 70.61
C ALA A 551 44.41 -46.59 71.08
N ILE A 552 43.50 -47.40 71.64
CA ILE A 552 42.25 -46.88 72.25
C ILE A 552 42.54 -46.00 73.47
N ALA A 553 43.51 -46.38 74.31
CA ALA A 553 43.91 -45.56 75.45
C ALA A 553 44.52 -44.22 75.00
N LYS A 554 45.41 -44.24 74.01
CA LYS A 554 45.99 -43.02 73.41
C LYS A 554 44.93 -42.16 72.73
N ALA A 555 43.98 -42.77 72.01
CA ALA A 555 42.85 -42.05 71.40
C ALA A 555 41.98 -41.38 72.46
N LYS A 556 41.78 -42.04 73.61
CA LYS A 556 41.06 -41.44 74.74
C LYS A 556 41.82 -40.26 75.35
N ASP A 557 43.12 -40.38 75.53
CA ASP A 557 43.96 -39.30 76.06
C ASP A 557 44.03 -38.11 75.09
N ALA A 558 44.21 -38.37 73.78
CA ALA A 558 44.17 -37.37 72.74
C ALA A 558 42.81 -36.65 72.64
N HIS A 559 41.70 -37.36 72.90
CA HIS A 559 40.36 -36.78 72.90
C HIS A 559 40.12 -35.89 74.11
N ASN A 560 40.59 -36.30 75.29
CA ASN A 560 40.56 -35.46 76.49
C ASN A 560 41.38 -34.17 76.34
N GLU A 561 42.46 -34.21 75.55
CA GLU A 561 43.28 -33.03 75.21
C GLU A 561 42.76 -32.25 73.99
N SER A 562 41.59 -32.63 73.45
CA SER A 562 40.95 -32.01 72.28
C SER A 562 41.78 -32.03 70.99
N ARG A 563 42.68 -33.00 70.83
CA ARG A 563 43.48 -33.22 69.60
C ARG A 563 42.71 -34.09 68.60
N ILE A 564 41.64 -33.54 68.04
CA ILE A 564 40.61 -34.28 67.26
C ILE A 564 41.23 -35.06 66.08
N GLU A 565 42.10 -34.46 65.28
CA GLU A 565 42.74 -35.16 64.14
C GLU A 565 43.56 -36.38 64.58
N GLU A 566 44.28 -36.25 65.70
CA GLU A 566 45.08 -37.34 66.29
C GLU A 566 44.19 -38.43 66.87
N THR A 567 43.02 -38.08 67.43
CA THR A 567 42.03 -39.06 67.90
C THR A 567 41.46 -39.89 66.76
N LEU A 568 41.09 -39.26 65.65
CA LEU A 568 40.53 -39.93 64.49
C LEU A 568 41.58 -40.81 63.80
N ALA A 569 42.83 -40.36 63.73
CA ALA A 569 43.93 -41.17 63.21
C ALA A 569 44.17 -42.41 64.08
N LEU A 570 44.24 -42.26 65.41
CA LEU A 570 44.43 -43.38 66.33
C LEU A 570 43.24 -44.35 66.32
N LEU A 571 42.01 -43.86 66.16
CA LEU A 571 40.82 -44.71 65.98
C LEU A 571 40.79 -45.43 64.62
N GLY A 572 41.50 -44.94 63.61
CA GLY A 572 41.68 -45.64 62.34
C GLY A 572 42.76 -46.75 62.39
N GLU A 573 43.66 -46.69 63.37
CA GLU A 573 44.71 -47.68 63.62
C GLU A 573 44.26 -48.82 64.56
N THR A 574 43.18 -48.62 65.32
CA THR A 574 42.53 -49.63 66.20
C THR A 574 41.65 -50.57 65.42
#